data_AF-A0A5E6N8T7-F1
#
_entry.id   AF-A0A5E6N8T7-F1
#
_cell.length_a   1.000
_cell.length_b   1.000
_cell.length_c   1.000
_cell.angle_alpha   90.00
_cell.angle_beta   90.00
_cell.angle_gamma   90.00
#
_symmetry.space_group_name_H-M   'P 1'
#
loop_
_entity.id
_entity.type
_entity.pdbx_description
1 polymer ?
#
loop_
_entity_poly.entity_id
_entity_poly.type
_entity_poly.pdbx_seq_one_letter_code
_entity_poly.pdbx_strand_id
1 'polypeptide(L)'
;MQQIEFIPLEKLKLDNKNPRLPSNFNNKSENDIIEWMLEDESIIELMLAIGQHDFFVGEALLVVKNGDGFTVVEGNRRLTSLKLLSNPSLATIRVNKVKQVLEETTKRPKSIPCIVFDSKEQIMQYLGYRHVTGIKSWSVASKAKYLYSLLPTLKSEGIKSQSIELAKKIGSKSNYVKKLLVGYKVYEIIKDNNFYKIPQLNETTFHFNYIPPLYSIQI
;
A
#
# COMPACT_ATOMS: atom_id res chain seq x y z
N MET A 1 -20.56 -13.93 -12.74
CA MET A 1 -19.33 -13.51 -12.02
C MET A 1 -18.48 -12.73 -12.99
N GLN A 2 -18.00 -11.55 -12.62
CA GLN A 2 -17.00 -10.86 -13.43
C GLN A 2 -15.68 -11.63 -13.32
N GLN A 3 -15.03 -11.91 -14.45
CA GLN A 3 -13.76 -12.63 -14.51
C GLN A 3 -12.60 -11.64 -14.54
N ILE A 4 -11.44 -12.08 -14.06
CA ILE A 4 -10.20 -11.31 -14.15
C ILE A 4 -9.61 -11.51 -15.55
N GLU A 5 -9.39 -10.40 -16.25
CA GLU A 5 -8.73 -10.35 -17.55
C GLU A 5 -7.34 -9.73 -17.40
N PHE A 6 -6.35 -10.28 -18.10
CA PHE A 6 -4.99 -9.79 -18.08
C PHE A 6 -4.77 -8.84 -19.27
N ILE A 7 -4.79 -7.54 -19.01
CA ILE A 7 -4.78 -6.49 -20.04
C ILE A 7 -3.37 -5.90 -20.17
N PRO A 8 -2.83 -5.72 -21.39
CA PRO A 8 -1.55 -5.06 -21.59
C PRO A 8 -1.53 -3.63 -21.01
N LEU A 9 -0.44 -3.27 -20.31
CA LEU A 9 -0.29 -1.99 -19.61
C LEU A 9 -0.50 -0.79 -20.54
N GLU A 10 -0.06 -0.88 -21.79
CA GLU A 10 -0.21 0.16 -22.81
C GLU A 10 -1.66 0.44 -23.21
N LYS A 11 -2.58 -0.51 -22.99
CA LYS A 11 -4.02 -0.33 -23.24
C LYS A 11 -4.74 0.34 -22.07
N LEU A 12 -4.08 0.51 -20.93
CA LEU A 12 -4.66 1.08 -19.72
C LEU A 12 -4.37 2.59 -19.63
N LYS A 13 -5.42 3.38 -19.42
CA LYS A 13 -5.36 4.83 -19.27
C LYS A 13 -5.87 5.28 -17.92
N LEU A 14 -5.25 6.30 -17.34
CA LEU A 14 -5.71 6.95 -16.12
C LEU A 14 -7.06 7.65 -16.36
N ASP A 15 -7.91 7.63 -15.33
CA ASP A 15 -9.17 8.35 -15.33
C ASP A 15 -8.93 9.78 -14.85
N ASN A 16 -8.92 10.74 -15.78
CA ASN A 16 -8.74 12.16 -15.47
C ASN A 16 -9.94 12.79 -14.76
N LYS A 17 -11.04 12.05 -14.61
CA LYS A 17 -12.23 12.42 -13.80
C LYS A 17 -12.30 11.62 -12.50
N ASN A 18 -11.16 11.12 -12.00
CA ASN A 18 -11.13 10.43 -10.71
C ASN A 18 -11.48 11.41 -9.57
N PRO A 19 -12.39 11.07 -8.64
CA PRO A 19 -12.77 11.96 -7.54
C PRO A 19 -11.63 12.39 -6.61
N ARG A 20 -10.48 11.69 -6.64
CA ARG A 20 -9.28 12.06 -5.88
C ARG A 20 -8.47 13.17 -6.54
N LEU A 21 -8.68 13.43 -7.83
CA LEU A 21 -7.98 14.48 -8.56
C LEU A 21 -8.66 15.83 -8.34
N PRO A 22 -7.89 16.94 -8.30
CA PRO A 22 -8.47 18.28 -8.28
C PRO A 22 -9.33 18.53 -9.53
N SER A 23 -10.40 19.31 -9.39
CA SER A 23 -11.41 19.46 -10.46
C SER A 23 -10.88 20.08 -11.76
N ASN A 24 -9.76 20.79 -11.73
CA ASN A 24 -9.08 21.34 -12.91
C ASN A 24 -8.29 20.29 -13.72
N PHE A 25 -8.25 19.02 -13.29
CA PHE A 25 -7.56 17.92 -14.00
C PHE A 25 -8.41 17.25 -15.10
N ASN A 26 -9.70 17.59 -15.21
CA ASN A 26 -10.60 16.98 -16.21
C ASN A 26 -10.12 17.10 -17.67
N ASN A 27 -9.28 18.10 -17.97
CA ASN A 27 -8.71 18.34 -19.30
C ASN A 27 -7.18 18.24 -19.33
N LYS A 28 -6.57 17.71 -18.27
CA LYS A 28 -5.12 17.55 -18.17
C LYS A 28 -4.67 16.26 -18.87
N SER A 29 -3.42 16.27 -19.32
CA SER A 29 -2.80 15.12 -19.94
C SER A 29 -2.52 14.01 -18.92
N GLU A 30 -2.31 12.79 -19.39
CA GLU A 30 -1.93 11.68 -18.51
C GLU A 30 -0.61 11.97 -17.77
N ASN A 31 0.32 12.68 -18.41
CA ASN A 31 1.60 13.08 -17.80
C ASN A 31 1.39 14.06 -16.64
N ASP A 32 0.51 15.06 -16.80
CA ASP A 32 0.17 15.99 -15.72
C ASP A 32 -0.40 15.25 -14.50
N ILE A 33 -1.24 14.23 -14.73
CA ILE A 33 -1.82 13.40 -13.68
C ILE A 33 -0.73 12.58 -12.98
N ILE A 34 0.19 11.97 -13.74
CA ILE A 34 1.31 11.20 -13.20
C ILE A 34 2.20 12.09 -12.33
N GLU A 35 2.58 13.27 -12.83
CA GLU A 35 3.39 14.24 -12.09
C GLU A 35 2.71 14.64 -10.78
N TRP A 36 1.42 15.02 -10.83
CA TRP A 36 0.65 15.37 -9.64
C TRP A 36 0.57 14.21 -8.63
N MET A 37 0.29 12.99 -9.09
CA MET A 37 0.23 11.82 -8.21
C MET A 37 1.59 11.53 -7.57
N LEU A 38 2.68 11.78 -8.27
CA LEU A 38 4.04 11.52 -7.79
C LEU A 38 4.45 12.44 -6.63
N GLU A 39 3.71 13.52 -6.37
CA GLU A 39 3.85 14.34 -5.16
C GLU A 39 3.52 13.54 -3.88
N ASP A 40 2.67 12.51 -3.97
CA ASP A 40 2.39 11.59 -2.88
C ASP A 40 3.50 10.51 -2.79
N GLU A 41 4.15 10.41 -1.63
CA GLU A 41 5.22 9.40 -1.40
C GLU A 41 4.70 7.97 -1.53
N SER A 42 3.39 7.77 -1.36
CA SER A 42 2.76 6.47 -1.49
C SER A 42 2.85 5.86 -2.90
N ILE A 43 3.09 6.66 -3.95
CA ILE A 43 3.36 6.17 -5.31
C ILE A 43 4.70 5.44 -5.35
N ILE A 44 5.73 5.98 -4.70
CA ILE A 44 7.06 5.37 -4.62
C ILE A 44 7.00 4.06 -3.82
N GLU A 45 6.24 4.04 -2.73
CA GLU A 45 6.01 2.83 -1.94
C GLU A 45 5.33 1.72 -2.76
N LEU A 46 4.30 2.06 -3.54
CA LEU A 46 3.65 1.13 -4.46
C LEU A 46 4.59 0.65 -5.57
N MET A 47 5.46 1.52 -6.11
CA MET A 47 6.47 1.13 -7.08
C MET A 47 7.45 0.12 -6.49
N LEU A 48 7.91 0.34 -5.24
CA LEU A 48 8.78 -0.61 -4.54
C LEU A 48 8.08 -1.96 -4.36
N ALA A 49 6.84 -1.97 -3.87
CA ALA A 49 6.09 -3.20 -3.62
C ALA A 49 5.88 -4.00 -4.91
N ILE A 50 5.38 -3.36 -5.98
CA ILE A 50 5.15 -4.02 -7.29
C ILE A 50 6.48 -4.45 -7.91
N GLY A 51 7.51 -3.61 -7.84
CA GLY A 51 8.82 -3.92 -8.38
C GLY A 51 9.52 -5.08 -7.67
N GLN A 52 9.26 -5.30 -6.38
CA GLN A 52 9.83 -6.41 -5.60
C GLN A 52 9.04 -7.70 -5.77
N HIS A 53 7.70 -7.61 -5.77
CA HIS A 53 6.83 -8.77 -5.58
C HIS A 53 5.89 -9.08 -6.76
N ASP A 54 6.01 -8.31 -7.86
CA ASP A 54 5.08 -8.34 -8.98
C ASP A 54 3.69 -7.79 -8.61
N PHE A 55 2.80 -7.64 -9.59
CA PHE A 55 1.44 -7.14 -9.35
C PHE A 55 0.57 -8.24 -8.70
N PHE A 56 -0.01 -7.94 -7.54
CA PHE A 56 -0.88 -8.90 -6.85
C PHE A 56 -2.26 -8.99 -7.51
N VAL A 57 -2.64 -10.19 -7.97
CA VAL A 57 -3.90 -10.43 -8.70
C VAL A 57 -5.15 -10.06 -7.89
N GLY A 58 -5.11 -10.21 -6.56
CA GLY A 58 -6.21 -9.80 -5.67
C GLY A 58 -6.49 -8.30 -5.67
N GLU A 59 -5.57 -7.50 -6.20
CA GLU A 59 -5.64 -6.05 -6.30
C GLU A 59 -5.93 -5.61 -7.75
N ALA A 60 -6.64 -6.43 -8.52
CA ALA A 60 -7.02 -6.14 -9.91
C ALA A 60 -7.61 -4.73 -10.08
N LEU A 61 -7.28 -4.10 -11.22
CA LEU A 61 -7.79 -2.77 -11.57
C LEU A 61 -9.24 -2.88 -12.03
N LEU A 62 -10.09 -1.94 -11.64
CA LEU A 62 -11.47 -1.90 -12.13
C LEU A 62 -11.54 -0.95 -13.32
N VAL A 63 -11.92 -1.48 -14.49
CA VAL A 63 -11.78 -0.79 -15.76
C VAL A 63 -13.08 -0.80 -16.55
N VAL A 64 -13.24 0.20 -17.42
CA VAL A 64 -14.29 0.26 -18.44
C VAL A 64 -13.66 0.38 -19.81
N LYS A 65 -14.23 -0.33 -20.79
CA LYS A 65 -13.75 -0.27 -22.17
C LYS A 65 -14.00 1.12 -22.77
N ASN A 66 -13.01 1.68 -23.46
CA ASN A 66 -13.08 2.97 -24.13
C ASN A 66 -12.31 2.92 -25.45
N GLY A 67 -13.04 2.71 -26.56
CA GLY A 67 -12.45 2.41 -27.87
C GLY A 67 -11.64 1.11 -27.82
N ASP A 68 -10.39 1.19 -28.29
CA ASP A 68 -9.44 0.06 -28.31
C ASP A 68 -8.68 -0.16 -26.99
N GLY A 69 -8.90 0.72 -26.00
CA GLY A 69 -8.27 0.67 -24.69
C GLY A 69 -9.26 0.60 -23.54
N PHE A 70 -8.76 0.82 -22.33
CA PHE A 70 -9.53 0.77 -21.10
C PHE A 70 -9.19 1.96 -20.20
N THR A 71 -10.21 2.55 -19.62
CA THR A 71 -10.06 3.60 -18.59
C THR A 71 -10.09 2.94 -17.22
N VAL A 72 -9.07 3.19 -16.40
CA VAL A 72 -8.97 2.66 -15.03
C VAL A 72 -9.75 3.55 -14.07
N VAL A 73 -10.91 3.06 -13.61
CA VAL A 73 -11.78 3.79 -12.69
C VAL A 73 -11.29 3.65 -11.24
N GLU A 74 -10.86 2.45 -10.83
CA GLU A 74 -10.26 2.19 -9.51
C GLU A 74 -8.85 1.61 -9.65
N GLY A 75 -7.92 2.11 -8.82
CA GLY A 75 -6.52 1.73 -8.87
C GLY A 75 -5.62 2.67 -9.67
N ASN A 76 -6.02 3.93 -9.88
CA ASN A 76 -5.19 4.93 -10.58
C ASN A 76 -3.77 5.04 -9.98
N ARG A 77 -3.62 5.05 -8.65
CA ARG A 77 -2.29 5.04 -7.99
C ARG A 77 -1.43 3.83 -8.39
N ARG A 78 -2.03 2.64 -8.45
CA ARG A 78 -1.36 1.40 -8.87
C ARG A 78 -0.98 1.46 -10.36
N LEU A 79 -1.87 1.96 -11.21
CA LEU A 79 -1.57 2.18 -12.64
C LEU A 79 -0.43 3.20 -12.82
N THR A 80 -0.42 4.29 -12.07
CA THR A 80 0.66 5.29 -12.10
C THR A 80 2.00 4.67 -11.72
N SER A 81 2.05 3.88 -10.63
CA SER A 81 3.27 3.14 -10.25
C SER A 81 3.73 2.16 -11.33
N LEU A 82 2.80 1.44 -11.97
CA LEU A 82 3.10 0.54 -13.10
C LEU A 82 3.69 1.30 -14.30
N LYS A 83 3.07 2.43 -14.70
CA LYS A 83 3.55 3.27 -15.80
C LYS A 83 4.94 3.82 -15.51
N LEU A 84 5.21 4.30 -14.29
CA LEU A 84 6.52 4.79 -13.87
C LEU A 84 7.58 3.69 -13.81
N LEU A 85 7.23 2.48 -13.36
CA LEU A 85 8.14 1.33 -13.39
C LEU A 85 8.49 0.92 -14.83
N SER A 86 7.50 0.95 -15.73
CA SER A 86 7.69 0.59 -17.14
C SER A 86 8.41 1.67 -17.96
N ASN A 87 8.15 2.95 -17.65
CA ASN A 87 8.75 4.09 -18.32
C ASN A 87 9.11 5.19 -17.31
N PRO A 88 10.31 5.14 -16.71
CA PRO A 88 10.72 6.11 -15.69
C PRO A 88 10.92 7.53 -16.20
N SER A 89 11.00 7.73 -17.53
CA SER A 89 11.09 9.07 -18.12
C SER A 89 9.81 9.91 -17.92
N LEU A 90 8.69 9.27 -17.54
CA LEU A 90 7.46 9.95 -17.15
C LEU A 90 7.59 10.73 -15.83
N ALA A 91 8.62 10.44 -15.02
CA ALA A 91 8.90 11.18 -13.80
C ALA A 91 9.66 12.48 -14.12
N THR A 92 9.00 13.61 -13.92
CA THR A 92 9.60 14.96 -13.97
C THR A 92 10.00 15.47 -12.59
N ILE A 93 9.31 14.99 -11.55
CA ILE A 93 9.64 15.22 -10.14
C ILE A 93 10.12 13.93 -9.47
N ARG A 94 10.84 14.05 -8.35
CA ARG A 94 11.34 12.90 -7.57
C ARG A 94 12.11 11.85 -8.40
N VAL A 95 12.73 12.29 -9.49
CA VAL A 95 13.46 11.44 -10.46
C VAL A 95 14.46 10.52 -9.76
N ASN A 96 15.21 11.04 -8.79
CA ASN A 96 16.19 10.25 -8.03
C ASN A 96 15.53 9.11 -7.23
N LYS A 97 14.36 9.34 -6.61
CA LYS A 97 13.63 8.28 -5.90
C LYS A 97 13.12 7.23 -6.87
N VAL A 98 12.54 7.64 -8.00
CA VAL A 98 12.10 6.71 -9.05
C VAL A 98 13.27 5.85 -9.53
N LYS A 99 14.41 6.47 -9.86
CA LYS A 99 15.66 5.79 -10.25
C LYS A 99 16.10 4.77 -9.19
N GLN A 100 16.11 5.16 -7.93
CA GLN A 100 16.45 4.26 -6.82
C GLN A 100 15.51 3.05 -6.77
N VAL A 101 14.20 3.21 -7.00
CA VAL A 101 13.28 2.07 -7.09
C VAL A 101 13.66 1.12 -8.22
N LEU A 102 14.07 1.63 -9.38
CA LEU A 102 14.48 0.77 -10.50
C LEU A 102 15.77 -0.01 -10.18
N GLU A 103 16.68 0.57 -9.41
CA GLU A 103 17.91 -0.08 -8.96
C GLU A 103 17.64 -1.14 -7.88
N GLU A 104 16.68 -0.89 -6.98
CA GLU A 104 16.33 -1.80 -5.88
C GLU A 104 15.37 -2.93 -6.30
N THR A 105 14.80 -2.89 -7.51
CA THR A 105 13.69 -3.80 -7.90
C THR A 105 13.78 -4.31 -9.33
N THR A 106 13.28 -5.52 -9.59
CA THR A 106 13.45 -6.22 -10.88
C THR A 106 12.15 -6.52 -11.63
N LYS A 107 11.00 -6.56 -10.95
CA LYS A 107 9.71 -6.91 -11.57
C LYS A 107 9.15 -5.73 -12.37
N ARG A 108 8.68 -6.02 -13.58
CA ARG A 108 8.10 -5.05 -14.54
C ARG A 108 6.89 -5.68 -15.24
N PRO A 109 5.75 -5.87 -14.54
CA PRO A 109 4.57 -6.48 -15.13
C PRO A 109 4.06 -5.69 -16.33
N LYS A 110 3.88 -6.39 -17.45
CA LYS A 110 3.34 -5.82 -18.70
C LYS A 110 1.88 -6.17 -18.93
N SER A 111 1.38 -7.21 -18.27
CA SER A 111 0.00 -7.66 -18.35
C SER A 111 -0.62 -7.58 -16.96
N ILE A 112 -1.66 -6.76 -16.84
CA ILE A 112 -2.18 -6.31 -15.56
C ILE A 112 -3.56 -6.94 -15.34
N PRO A 113 -3.79 -7.60 -14.20
CA PRO A 113 -5.10 -8.16 -13.88
C PRO A 113 -6.11 -7.03 -13.71
N CYS A 114 -7.20 -7.12 -14.46
CA CYS A 114 -8.27 -6.15 -14.52
C CYS A 114 -9.62 -6.87 -14.41
N ILE A 115 -10.61 -6.20 -13.84
CA ILE A 115 -12.00 -6.61 -13.90
C ILE A 115 -12.72 -5.60 -14.79
N VAL A 116 -13.27 -6.07 -15.90
CA VAL A 116 -13.94 -5.23 -16.90
C VAL A 116 -15.41 -5.07 -16.53
N PHE A 117 -15.87 -3.82 -16.53
CA PHE A 117 -17.27 -3.45 -16.32
C PHE A 117 -17.86 -2.84 -17.59
N ASP A 118 -19.17 -2.97 -17.74
CA ASP A 118 -19.90 -2.40 -18.87
C ASP A 118 -19.96 -0.87 -18.78
N SER A 119 -19.99 -0.33 -17.56
CA SER A 119 -20.14 1.10 -17.33
C SER A 119 -19.45 1.57 -16.05
N LYS A 120 -19.10 2.86 -16.00
CA LYS A 120 -18.44 3.47 -14.84
C LYS A 120 -19.35 3.48 -13.62
N GLU A 121 -20.66 3.60 -13.84
CA GLU A 121 -21.70 3.64 -12.81
C GLU A 121 -21.73 2.34 -11.99
N GLN A 122 -21.56 1.18 -12.62
CA GLN A 122 -21.48 -0.11 -11.91
C GLN A 122 -20.29 -0.14 -10.92
N ILE A 123 -19.14 0.40 -11.33
CA ILE A 123 -17.96 0.53 -10.46
C ILE A 123 -18.26 1.51 -9.32
N MET A 124 -18.86 2.67 -9.62
CA MET A 124 -19.13 3.71 -8.62
C MET A 124 -20.05 3.23 -7.50
N GLN A 125 -21.05 2.38 -7.78
CA GLN A 125 -21.90 1.78 -6.75
C GLN A 125 -21.08 0.95 -5.75
N TYR A 126 -20.15 0.14 -6.25
CA TYR A 126 -19.25 -0.67 -5.42
C TYR A 126 -18.24 0.19 -4.63
N LEU A 127 -17.69 1.22 -5.28
CA LEU A 127 -16.71 2.12 -4.67
C LEU A 127 -17.32 3.00 -3.58
N GLY A 128 -18.58 3.41 -3.73
CA GLY A 128 -19.31 4.17 -2.72
C GLY A 128 -19.26 3.47 -1.37
N TYR A 129 -19.60 2.18 -1.31
CA TYR A 129 -19.45 1.42 -0.07
C TYR A 129 -18.00 1.33 0.38
N ARG A 130 -17.08 0.85 -0.47
CA ARG A 130 -15.68 0.56 -0.08
C ARG A 130 -14.91 1.78 0.41
N HIS A 131 -15.07 2.95 -0.20
CA HIS A 131 -14.31 4.16 0.13
C HIS A 131 -15.03 5.09 1.10
N VAL A 132 -16.36 5.14 1.10
CA VAL A 132 -17.10 5.99 2.05
C VAL A 132 -17.19 5.32 3.42
N THR A 133 -17.50 4.02 3.47
CA THR A 133 -17.54 3.30 4.76
C THR A 133 -16.14 2.90 5.22
N GLY A 134 -15.21 2.76 4.28
CA GLY A 134 -13.83 2.36 4.53
C GLY A 134 -13.69 0.88 4.85
N ILE A 135 -12.51 0.32 4.57
CA ILE A 135 -12.14 -1.00 5.05
C ILE A 135 -11.78 -0.88 6.53
N LYS A 136 -12.36 -1.72 7.38
CA LYS A 136 -12.01 -1.76 8.81
C LYS A 136 -10.52 -2.03 8.97
N SER A 137 -9.78 -1.00 9.37
CA SER A 137 -8.34 -1.12 9.57
C SER A 137 -8.03 -2.09 10.72
N TRP A 138 -6.92 -2.81 10.59
CA TRP A 138 -6.39 -3.60 11.70
C TRP A 138 -6.06 -2.70 12.89
N SER A 139 -6.39 -3.18 14.10
CA SER A 139 -5.95 -2.55 15.33
C SER A 139 -4.41 -2.52 15.40
N VAL A 140 -3.86 -1.60 16.19
CA VAL A 140 -2.40 -1.49 16.38
C VAL A 140 -1.82 -2.81 16.90
N ALA A 141 -2.53 -3.48 17.82
CA ALA A 141 -2.16 -4.81 18.31
C ALA A 141 -2.09 -5.85 17.19
N SER A 142 -3.08 -5.88 16.29
CA SER A 142 -3.13 -6.83 15.16
C SER A 142 -1.97 -6.58 14.19
N LYS A 143 -1.68 -5.31 13.87
CA LYS A 143 -0.52 -4.93 13.06
C LYS A 143 0.79 -5.36 13.70
N ALA A 144 0.95 -5.12 15.01
CA ALA A 144 2.15 -5.47 15.75
C ALA A 144 2.36 -6.99 15.80
N LYS A 145 1.30 -7.76 16.10
CA LYS A 145 1.31 -9.23 16.09
C LYS A 145 1.71 -9.79 14.73
N TYR A 146 1.12 -9.28 13.66
CA TYR A 146 1.47 -9.69 12.30
C TYR A 146 2.95 -9.41 11.99
N LEU A 147 3.43 -8.19 12.23
CA LEU A 147 4.85 -7.85 11.99
C LEU A 147 5.80 -8.72 12.82
N TYR A 148 5.45 -9.00 14.08
CA TYR A 148 6.22 -9.88 14.94
C TYR A 148 6.28 -11.31 14.40
N SER A 149 5.16 -11.82 13.87
CA SER A 149 5.10 -13.16 13.26
C SER A 149 6.00 -13.32 12.01
N LEU A 150 6.39 -12.21 11.38
CA LEU A 150 7.28 -12.21 10.22
C LEU A 150 8.77 -12.27 10.60
N LEU A 151 9.14 -11.99 11.85
CA LEU A 151 10.55 -11.93 12.27
C LEU A 151 11.37 -13.19 11.91
N PRO A 152 10.85 -14.43 12.05
CA PRO A 152 11.59 -15.65 11.69
C PRO A 152 11.87 -15.79 10.18
N THR A 153 11.17 -15.03 9.34
CA THR A 153 11.32 -15.08 7.87
C THR A 153 12.33 -14.08 7.33
N LEU A 154 12.87 -13.21 8.20
CA LEU A 154 13.78 -12.14 7.81
C LEU A 154 15.21 -12.67 7.69
N LYS A 155 15.93 -12.13 6.69
CA LYS A 155 17.36 -12.41 6.53
C LYS A 155 18.20 -11.56 7.47
N SER A 156 17.70 -10.38 7.84
CA SER A 156 18.39 -9.47 8.75
C SER A 156 18.23 -9.87 10.21
N GLU A 157 19.32 -9.65 10.96
CA GLU A 157 19.34 -9.83 12.41
C GLU A 157 19.31 -8.49 13.15
N GLY A 158 18.74 -8.52 14.35
CA GLY A 158 18.63 -7.35 15.21
C GLY A 158 17.48 -6.42 14.86
N ILE A 159 16.87 -5.85 15.90
CA ILE A 159 15.61 -5.09 15.79
C ILE A 159 15.70 -3.92 14.80
N LYS A 160 16.86 -3.25 14.71
CA LYS A 160 17.06 -2.09 13.83
C LYS A 160 16.98 -2.52 12.36
N SER A 161 17.76 -3.53 11.97
CA SER A 161 17.83 -4.03 10.59
C SER A 161 16.52 -4.69 10.19
N GLN A 162 15.93 -5.50 11.08
CA GLN A 162 14.62 -6.13 10.88
C GLN A 162 13.50 -5.10 10.69
N SER A 163 13.52 -4.00 11.46
CA SER A 163 12.54 -2.92 11.30
C SER A 163 12.67 -2.23 9.95
N ILE A 164 13.88 -2.06 9.43
CA ILE A 164 14.12 -1.48 8.10
C ILE A 164 13.63 -2.43 7.02
N GLU A 165 13.99 -3.72 7.10
CA GLU A 165 13.57 -4.72 6.12
C GLU A 165 12.04 -4.85 6.04
N LEU A 166 11.37 -4.98 7.19
CA LEU A 166 9.91 -5.05 7.24
C LEU A 166 9.26 -3.76 6.74
N ALA A 167 9.78 -2.60 7.13
CA ALA A 167 9.26 -1.31 6.69
C ALA A 167 9.32 -1.15 5.17
N LYS A 168 10.41 -1.62 4.53
CA LYS A 168 10.50 -1.66 3.07
C LYS A 168 9.43 -2.59 2.47
N LYS A 169 9.25 -3.80 3.00
CA LYS A 169 8.28 -4.79 2.49
C LYS A 169 6.83 -4.29 2.55
N ILE A 170 6.47 -3.54 3.59
CA ILE A 170 5.08 -3.13 3.82
C ILE A 170 4.80 -1.66 3.43
N GLY A 171 5.76 -0.93 2.88
CA GLY A 171 5.60 0.50 2.58
C GLY A 171 5.31 1.32 3.83
N SER A 172 6.23 1.32 4.79
CA SER A 172 6.08 2.03 6.07
C SER A 172 7.39 2.68 6.50
N LYS A 173 7.33 3.56 7.50
CA LYS A 173 8.52 4.12 8.16
C LYS A 173 9.13 3.09 9.12
N SER A 174 10.46 2.90 9.05
CA SER A 174 11.21 1.97 9.91
C SER A 174 11.01 2.24 11.41
N ASN A 175 10.98 3.51 11.81
CA ASN A 175 10.72 3.91 13.19
C ASN A 175 9.32 3.47 13.68
N TYR A 176 8.31 3.52 12.82
CA TYR A 176 6.96 3.06 13.18
C TYR A 176 6.94 1.54 13.37
N VAL A 177 7.55 0.78 12.44
CA VAL A 177 7.68 -0.67 12.55
C VAL A 177 8.44 -1.07 13.82
N LYS A 178 9.55 -0.40 14.12
CA LYS A 178 10.32 -0.62 15.36
C LYS A 178 9.46 -0.46 16.61
N LYS A 179 8.65 0.60 16.68
CA LYS A 179 7.74 0.85 17.81
C LYS A 179 6.74 -0.29 17.99
N LEU A 180 6.17 -0.79 16.89
CA LEU A 180 5.23 -1.92 16.95
C LEU A 180 5.90 -3.19 17.45
N LEU A 181 7.08 -3.52 16.92
CA LEU A 181 7.81 -4.74 17.31
C LEU A 181 8.25 -4.71 18.77
N VAL A 182 8.82 -3.58 19.24
CA VAL A 182 9.20 -3.41 20.65
C VAL A 182 7.98 -3.46 21.55
N GLY A 183 6.91 -2.74 21.19
CA GLY A 183 5.67 -2.76 21.96
C GLY A 183 5.07 -4.16 22.06
N TYR A 184 5.11 -4.94 20.98
CA TYR A 184 4.62 -6.32 20.98
C TYR A 184 5.46 -7.23 21.88
N LYS A 185 6.79 -7.08 21.86
CA LYS A 185 7.67 -7.83 22.77
C LYS A 185 7.36 -7.56 24.23
N VAL A 186 7.07 -6.31 24.58
CA VAL A 186 6.68 -5.91 25.94
C VAL A 186 5.33 -6.49 26.31
N TYR A 187 4.36 -6.46 25.38
CA TYR A 187 3.07 -7.09 25.58
C TYR A 187 3.18 -8.60 25.83
N GLU A 188 4.03 -9.31 25.08
CA GLU A 188 4.30 -10.74 25.32
C GLU A 188 4.85 -10.97 26.73
N ILE A 189 5.77 -10.14 27.22
CA ILE A 189 6.26 -10.22 28.62
C ILE A 189 5.13 -10.02 29.62
N ILE A 190 4.27 -9.00 29.43
CA ILE A 190 3.11 -8.75 30.31
C ILE A 190 2.19 -9.96 30.33
N LYS A 191 1.88 -10.52 29.15
CA LYS A 191 1.02 -11.69 28.98
C LYS A 191 1.62 -12.93 29.64
N ASP A 192 2.91 -13.20 29.43
CA ASP A 192 3.63 -14.35 30.01
C ASP A 192 3.70 -14.26 31.54
N ASN A 193 3.67 -13.05 32.10
CA ASN A 193 3.55 -12.79 33.54
C ASN A 193 2.09 -12.75 34.03
N ASN A 194 1.14 -13.24 33.23
CA ASN A 194 -0.29 -13.23 33.51
C ASN A 194 -0.80 -11.84 33.94
N PHE A 195 -0.42 -10.80 33.19
CA PHE A 195 -0.76 -9.40 33.46
C PHE A 195 -0.40 -8.96 34.88
N TYR A 196 0.68 -9.53 35.42
CA TYR A 196 1.14 -9.35 36.81
C TYR A 196 0.04 -9.60 37.85
N LYS A 197 -0.95 -10.46 37.52
CA LYS A 197 -2.10 -10.81 38.35
C LYS A 197 -2.94 -9.61 38.78
N ILE A 198 -2.90 -8.52 38.01
CA ILE A 198 -3.76 -7.35 38.26
C ILE A 198 -5.22 -7.75 38.02
N PRO A 199 -6.13 -7.55 38.99
CA PRO A 199 -7.53 -7.93 38.83
C PRO A 199 -8.16 -7.30 37.58
N GLN A 200 -8.96 -8.08 36.85
CA GLN A 200 -9.67 -7.70 35.63
C GLN A 200 -8.78 -7.35 34.41
N LEU A 201 -7.46 -7.40 34.54
CA LEU A 201 -6.53 -7.18 33.43
C LEU A 201 -6.21 -8.51 32.73
N ASN A 202 -6.53 -8.60 31.44
CA ASN A 202 -6.28 -9.76 30.60
C ASN A 202 -6.14 -9.34 29.12
N GLU A 203 -5.98 -10.29 28.21
CA GLU A 203 -5.78 -9.99 26.78
C GLU A 203 -6.91 -9.16 26.15
N THR A 204 -8.14 -9.28 26.65
CA THR A 204 -9.31 -8.57 26.10
C THR A 204 -9.52 -7.18 26.71
N THR A 205 -9.06 -6.98 27.95
CA THR A 205 -9.22 -5.71 28.69
C THR A 205 -7.97 -4.82 28.62
N PHE A 206 -6.81 -5.40 28.31
CA PHE A 206 -5.57 -4.65 28.14
C PHE A 206 -5.49 -4.00 26.75
N HIS A 207 -5.45 -2.67 26.71
CA HIS A 207 -5.30 -1.95 25.45
C HIS A 207 -3.82 -1.79 25.06
N PHE A 208 -3.38 -2.56 24.06
CA PHE A 208 -2.03 -2.48 23.49
C PHE A 208 -1.57 -1.06 23.15
N ASN A 209 -2.49 -0.17 22.77
CA ASN A 209 -2.21 1.21 22.41
C ASN A 209 -1.52 2.01 23.53
N TYR A 210 -1.56 1.56 24.79
CA TYR A 210 -0.84 2.18 25.90
C TYR A 210 0.67 1.92 25.87
N ILE A 211 1.14 0.89 25.16
CA ILE A 211 2.56 0.52 25.16
C ILE A 211 3.41 1.40 24.22
N PRO A 212 3.06 1.59 22.92
CA PRO A 212 3.91 2.36 22.00
C PRO A 212 4.24 3.80 22.43
N PRO A 213 3.34 4.56 23.10
CA PRO A 213 3.65 5.88 23.62
C PRO A 213 4.70 5.91 24.73
N LEU A 214 4.79 4.86 25.57
CA LEU A 214 5.66 4.84 26.75
C LEU A 214 7.16 4.89 26.40
N TYR A 215 7.54 4.40 25.21
CA TYR A 215 8.92 4.46 24.71
C TYR A 215 9.22 5.71 23.86
N SER A 216 8.28 6.66 23.78
CA SER A 216 8.52 7.99 23.20
C SER A 216 9.25 8.92 24.17
N ILE A 217 9.33 8.52 25.43
CA ILE A 217 10.05 9.20 26.50
C ILE A 217 11.45 8.56 26.55
N GLN A 218 12.39 9.21 25.86
CA GLN A 218 13.85 8.99 25.95
C GLN A 218 14.39 7.57 25.68
N ILE A 219 14.85 7.36 24.43
CA ILE A 219 16.14 6.69 24.12
C ILE A 219 16.80 7.46 22.99
#